data_AF-A0A2W5K584-F1
#
_entry.id   AF-A0A2W5K584-F1
#
_cell.length_a   1.000
_cell.length_b   1.000
_cell.length_c   1.000
_cell.angle_alpha   90.00
_cell.angle_beta   90.00
_cell.angle_gamma   90.00
#
_symmetry.space_group_name_H-M   'P 1'
#
loop_
_entity.id
_entity.type
_entity.pdbx_description
1 polymer ?
#
loop_
_entity_poly.entity_id
_entity_poly.type
_entity_poly.pdbx_seq_one_letter_code
_entity_poly.pdbx_strand_id
1 'polypeptide(L)'
;MARSSAISKLLAGLQRAPHDYTVPTSIFPSLSVDRIAADLRLTEKGAERGKENEPPSASAAFDDVENLIIERIETEKRAVSASYHDQIQTYDGRRDSLHFEERFSEIRQLAPQAVADFRVEAAQGRDELHLLRRTLVEAERDRDAFRERHGIKRAAKVSSNNSKALSFAILAALFVGETVVNGAFLSKANEQGLLGGVVQAVSFALLNVLVSFAIGLGVVSMINHRNVLMKLVGLVGLAGYLGFAVYLNLAMAHTRELSGHFIVDSGVEVMRRLIEAPLSISDVTSWIFFAVGLTFSVFAMLKGLTLNDTYPGYSAVETARLQAQARYTTRKSDLIDNLREIRDEVSEGMKDIGRDLSVKRGEFDSILQARARLNAAFTDFQSQLERAAISLLSIYREANRRARSDQQPERFSYPFSLDRSPIVADTVSETAGADLRKSIAESQEMLSAQAESVNAEFEAAVARYHQIDDIIPEAGNGATQKG
;
A
#
# COMPACT_ATOMS: atom_id res chain seq x y z
N MET A 1 -7.83 5.04 -5.65
CA MET A 1 -7.38 4.68 -7.01
C MET A 1 -5.95 4.20 -6.89
N ALA A 2 -5.69 2.89 -7.00
CA ALA A 2 -4.33 2.39 -7.02
C ALA A 2 -3.66 2.93 -8.29
N ARG A 3 -2.71 3.87 -8.15
CA ARG A 3 -1.86 4.28 -9.27
C ARG A 3 -1.03 3.05 -9.63
N SER A 4 -1.21 2.51 -10.84
CA SER A 4 -0.36 1.42 -11.31
C SER A 4 1.08 1.94 -11.39
N SER A 5 1.92 1.61 -10.40
CA SER A 5 3.33 1.94 -10.39
C SER A 5 4.02 1.33 -11.63
N ALA A 6 5.09 1.94 -12.14
CA ALA A 6 5.89 1.34 -13.22
C ALA A 6 6.30 -0.11 -12.89
N ILE A 7 6.42 -0.42 -11.59
CA ILE A 7 6.76 -1.74 -11.07
C ILE A 7 5.60 -2.70 -11.05
N SER A 8 4.38 -2.26 -10.75
CA SER A 8 3.19 -3.10 -10.93
C SER A 8 3.01 -3.56 -12.38
N LYS A 9 3.34 -2.71 -13.36
CA LYS A 9 3.33 -3.06 -14.79
C LYS A 9 4.44 -4.04 -15.14
N LEU A 10 5.64 -3.80 -14.60
CA LEU A 10 6.80 -4.68 -14.76
C LEU A 10 6.54 -6.08 -14.17
N LEU A 11 6.00 -6.16 -12.96
CA LEU A 11 5.60 -7.42 -12.30
C LEU A 11 4.51 -8.16 -13.09
N ALA A 12 3.49 -7.44 -13.58
CA ALA A 12 2.42 -8.04 -14.37
C ALA A 12 2.88 -8.56 -15.74
N GLY A 13 3.84 -7.90 -16.39
CA GLY A 13 4.44 -8.38 -17.65
C GLY A 13 5.26 -9.66 -17.45
N LEU A 14 5.88 -9.81 -16.27
CA LEU A 14 6.86 -10.86 -16.02
C LEU A 14 6.29 -12.15 -15.41
N GLN A 15 5.18 -12.08 -14.66
CA GLN A 15 4.52 -13.24 -14.05
C GLN A 15 3.71 -14.05 -15.09
N ARG A 16 4.35 -15.01 -15.77
CA ARG A 16 3.66 -16.10 -16.51
C ARG A 16 4.02 -17.46 -15.93
N ALA A 17 3.03 -18.35 -15.89
CA ALA A 17 3.05 -19.60 -15.14
C ALA A 17 4.26 -20.50 -15.50
N PRO A 18 4.90 -21.12 -14.51
CA PRO A 18 5.94 -22.13 -14.75
C PRO A 18 5.32 -23.37 -15.40
N HIS A 19 6.03 -23.94 -16.37
CA HIS A 19 5.65 -25.22 -16.97
C HIS A 19 6.33 -26.36 -16.21
N ASP A 20 5.52 -27.21 -15.54
CA ASP A 20 6.00 -28.46 -14.93
C ASP A 20 6.51 -29.40 -16.02
N TYR A 21 7.79 -29.76 -15.96
CA TYR A 21 8.40 -30.70 -16.90
C TYR A 21 9.04 -31.88 -16.18
N THR A 22 8.70 -33.08 -16.62
CA THR A 22 9.33 -34.34 -16.23
C THR A 22 10.09 -34.93 -17.42
N VAL A 23 11.34 -35.33 -17.20
CA VAL A 23 12.22 -35.90 -18.23
C VAL A 23 11.89 -37.39 -18.42
N PRO A 24 11.59 -37.87 -19.65
CA PRO A 24 11.42 -39.30 -19.93
C PRO A 24 12.74 -40.08 -19.86
N THR A 25 12.70 -41.34 -19.41
CA THR A 25 13.87 -42.18 -19.10
C THR A 25 14.52 -42.92 -20.28
N SER A 26 13.91 -42.98 -21.48
CA SER A 26 14.62 -43.31 -22.73
C SER A 26 14.04 -42.54 -23.92
N ILE A 27 14.91 -41.93 -24.74
CA ILE A 27 14.50 -40.99 -25.80
C ILE A 27 14.13 -41.72 -27.11
N PHE A 28 14.82 -42.83 -27.42
CA PHE A 28 14.58 -43.66 -28.61
C PHE A 28 14.42 -45.14 -28.23
N PRO A 29 13.61 -45.91 -28.96
CA PRO A 29 13.38 -47.33 -28.68
C PRO A 29 14.63 -48.17 -29.00
N SER A 30 14.83 -49.31 -28.33
CA SER A 30 15.92 -50.23 -28.66
C SER A 30 15.52 -51.19 -29.78
N LEU A 31 16.42 -51.41 -30.75
CA LEU A 31 16.20 -52.34 -31.86
C LEU A 31 16.66 -53.76 -31.48
N SER A 32 15.77 -54.75 -31.55
CA SER A 32 16.11 -56.16 -31.32
C SER A 32 16.43 -56.86 -32.64
N VAL A 33 17.71 -57.18 -32.84
CA VAL A 33 18.19 -57.89 -34.04
C VAL A 33 17.56 -59.27 -34.15
N ASP A 34 17.51 -60.04 -33.06
CA ASP A 34 16.98 -61.41 -33.07
C ASP A 34 15.50 -61.45 -33.47
N ARG A 35 14.72 -60.49 -32.97
CA ARG A 35 13.30 -60.39 -33.31
C ARG A 35 13.11 -60.06 -34.79
N ILE A 36 13.86 -59.10 -35.32
CA ILE A 36 13.78 -58.73 -36.74
C ILE A 36 14.25 -59.87 -37.63
N ALA A 37 15.32 -60.58 -37.24
CA ALA A 37 15.81 -61.74 -37.97
C ALA A 37 14.77 -62.88 -38.04
N ALA A 38 14.06 -63.12 -36.93
CA ALA A 38 12.97 -64.09 -36.86
C ALA A 38 11.75 -63.65 -37.69
N ASP A 39 11.32 -62.39 -37.56
CA ASP A 39 10.18 -61.83 -38.28
C ASP A 39 10.39 -61.86 -39.81
N LEU A 40 11.62 -61.58 -40.26
CA LEU A 40 11.99 -61.64 -41.69
C LEU A 40 12.38 -63.05 -42.17
N ARG A 41 12.45 -64.03 -41.25
CA ARG A 41 12.89 -65.42 -41.49
C ARG A 41 14.24 -65.52 -42.21
N LEU A 42 15.21 -64.71 -41.78
CA LEU A 42 16.47 -64.53 -42.50
C LEU A 42 17.30 -65.81 -42.64
N THR A 43 17.31 -66.67 -41.61
CA THR A 43 18.05 -67.94 -41.63
C THR A 43 17.45 -68.93 -42.62
N GLU A 44 16.11 -69.03 -42.68
CA GLU A 44 15.39 -69.92 -43.59
C GLU A 44 15.59 -69.45 -45.04
N LYS A 45 15.28 -68.18 -45.32
CA LYS A 45 15.46 -67.58 -46.65
C LYS A 45 16.91 -67.63 -47.12
N GLY A 46 17.86 -67.41 -46.22
CA GLY A 46 19.28 -67.54 -46.53
C GLY A 46 19.66 -68.95 -46.96
N ALA A 47 19.22 -69.97 -46.23
CA ALA A 47 19.50 -71.36 -46.57
C ALA A 47 18.83 -71.82 -47.87
N GLU A 48 17.60 -71.37 -48.14
CA GLU A 48 16.87 -71.65 -49.38
C GLU A 48 17.60 -71.06 -50.60
N ARG A 49 17.85 -69.75 -50.60
CA ARG A 49 18.58 -69.05 -51.66
C ARG A 49 19.99 -69.61 -51.85
N GLY A 50 20.63 -70.06 -50.77
CA GLY A 50 21.95 -70.70 -50.84
C GLY A 50 21.94 -72.00 -51.62
N LYS A 51 20.94 -72.88 -51.42
CA LYS A 51 20.82 -74.13 -52.18
C LYS A 51 20.64 -73.89 -53.69
N GLU A 52 19.99 -72.77 -54.04
CA GLU A 52 19.77 -72.33 -55.41
C GLU A 52 20.99 -71.61 -56.01
N ASN A 53 22.06 -71.41 -55.22
CA ASN A 53 23.23 -70.59 -55.56
C ASN A 53 22.86 -69.16 -55.97
N GLU A 54 21.79 -68.63 -55.39
CA GLU A 54 21.38 -67.25 -55.55
C GLU A 54 21.86 -66.40 -54.36
N PRO A 55 22.34 -65.18 -54.60
CA PRO A 55 22.59 -64.56 -55.91
C PRO A 55 23.89 -65.06 -56.56
N PRO A 56 24.05 -64.94 -57.90
CA PRO A 56 25.24 -65.40 -58.62
C PRO A 56 26.54 -64.77 -58.08
N SER A 57 27.64 -65.51 -58.18
CA SER A 57 28.97 -65.08 -57.72
C SER A 57 29.45 -63.74 -58.30
N ALA A 58 29.05 -63.43 -59.54
CA ALA A 58 29.35 -62.16 -60.21
C ALA A 58 28.41 -61.00 -59.84
N SER A 59 27.41 -61.21 -58.98
CA SER A 59 26.41 -60.19 -58.67
C SER A 59 26.97 -59.06 -57.80
N ALA A 60 26.89 -57.84 -58.33
CA ALA A 60 27.29 -56.61 -57.65
C ALA A 60 26.14 -55.92 -56.89
N ALA A 61 24.87 -56.30 -57.16
CA ALA A 61 23.69 -55.67 -56.55
C ALA A 61 23.19 -56.48 -55.34
N PHE A 62 22.54 -55.80 -54.39
CA PHE A 62 21.81 -56.45 -53.31
C PHE A 62 20.66 -57.30 -53.86
N ASP A 63 20.47 -58.50 -53.30
CA ASP A 63 19.31 -59.33 -53.63
C ASP A 63 18.03 -58.83 -52.96
N ASP A 64 16.90 -59.47 -53.22
CA ASP A 64 15.60 -59.10 -52.70
C ASP A 64 15.52 -59.17 -51.17
N VAL A 65 16.19 -60.14 -50.54
CA VAL A 65 16.21 -60.31 -49.08
C VAL A 65 17.14 -59.27 -48.42
N GLU A 66 18.29 -58.98 -49.02
CA GLU A 66 19.18 -57.90 -48.59
C GLU A 66 18.49 -56.53 -48.69
N ASN A 67 17.78 -56.27 -49.80
CA ASN A 67 16.99 -55.05 -49.96
C ASN A 67 15.86 -54.96 -48.93
N LEU A 68 15.20 -56.06 -48.59
CA LEU A 68 14.17 -56.10 -47.54
C LEU A 68 14.74 -55.75 -46.15
N ILE A 69 15.94 -56.23 -45.82
CA ILE A 69 16.64 -55.86 -44.58
C ILE A 69 16.96 -54.37 -44.58
N ILE A 70 17.50 -53.85 -45.68
CA ILE A 70 17.87 -52.43 -45.83
C ILE A 70 16.61 -51.56 -45.71
N GLU A 71 15.53 -51.90 -46.40
CA GLU A 71 14.26 -51.16 -46.36
C GLU A 71 13.67 -51.13 -44.93
N ARG A 72 13.78 -52.24 -44.19
CA ARG A 72 13.33 -52.26 -42.79
C ARG A 72 14.12 -51.30 -41.92
N ILE A 73 15.45 -51.29 -42.04
CA ILE A 73 16.32 -50.38 -41.28
C ILE A 73 16.07 -48.92 -41.70
N GLU A 74 15.90 -48.65 -42.98
CA GLU A 74 15.55 -47.33 -43.51
C GLU A 74 14.19 -46.83 -43.00
N THR A 75 13.22 -47.73 -42.83
CA THR A 75 11.91 -47.39 -42.25
C THR A 75 12.05 -46.95 -40.79
N GLU A 76 12.81 -47.69 -39.98
CA GLU A 76 13.10 -47.31 -38.59
C GLU A 76 13.91 -46.00 -38.52
N LYS A 77 14.88 -45.80 -39.44
CA LYS A 77 15.65 -44.55 -39.56
C LYS A 77 14.73 -43.36 -39.82
N ARG A 78 13.78 -43.48 -40.75
CA ARG A 78 12.81 -42.41 -41.06
C ARG A 78 11.90 -42.10 -39.88
N ALA A 79 11.39 -43.12 -39.19
CA ALA A 79 10.52 -42.95 -38.02
C ALA A 79 11.24 -42.19 -36.88
N VAL A 80 12.47 -42.59 -36.55
CA VAL A 80 13.25 -41.93 -35.50
C VAL A 80 13.75 -40.56 -35.93
N SER A 81 14.13 -40.38 -37.20
CA SER A 81 14.49 -39.06 -37.73
C SER A 81 13.32 -38.07 -37.63
N ALA A 82 12.09 -38.50 -37.95
CA ALA A 82 10.91 -37.66 -37.79
C ALA A 82 10.69 -37.26 -36.32
N SER A 83 10.78 -38.23 -35.38
CA SER A 83 10.65 -37.95 -33.94
C SER A 83 11.74 -37.00 -33.42
N TYR A 84 12.98 -37.16 -33.87
CA TYR A 84 14.08 -36.27 -33.53
C TYR A 84 13.80 -34.81 -33.94
N HIS A 85 13.35 -34.59 -35.17
CA HIS A 85 13.04 -33.24 -35.66
C HIS A 85 11.89 -32.60 -34.89
N ASP A 86 10.85 -33.37 -34.57
CA ASP A 86 9.69 -32.90 -33.79
C ASP A 86 10.08 -32.48 -32.37
N GLN A 87 10.95 -33.27 -31.72
CA GLN A 87 11.49 -32.95 -30.40
C GLN A 87 12.43 -31.72 -30.44
N ILE A 88 13.28 -31.59 -31.46
CA ILE A 88 14.13 -30.40 -31.63
C ILE A 88 13.29 -29.13 -31.82
N GLN A 89 12.26 -29.17 -32.66
CA GLN A 89 11.35 -28.04 -32.84
C GLN A 89 10.63 -27.68 -31.54
N THR A 90 10.24 -28.68 -30.75
CA THR A 90 9.65 -28.47 -29.42
C THR A 90 10.63 -27.73 -28.49
N TYR A 91 11.91 -28.09 -28.48
CA TYR A 91 12.91 -27.38 -27.68
C TYR A 91 13.18 -25.96 -28.19
N ASP A 92 13.16 -25.72 -29.51
CA ASP A 92 13.28 -24.37 -30.07
C ASP A 92 12.09 -23.49 -29.65
N GLY A 93 10.85 -23.99 -29.77
CA GLY A 93 9.67 -23.27 -29.32
C GLY A 93 9.69 -22.93 -27.83
N ARG A 94 10.17 -23.86 -26.98
CA ARG A 94 10.35 -23.63 -25.53
C ARG A 94 11.41 -22.58 -25.22
N ARG A 95 12.51 -22.55 -25.99
CA ARG A 95 13.54 -21.53 -25.84
C ARG A 95 12.98 -20.16 -26.19
N ASP A 96 12.26 -20.06 -27.31
CA ASP A 96 11.71 -18.79 -27.79
C ASP A 96 10.60 -18.26 -26.85
N SER A 97 9.86 -19.16 -26.19
CA SER A 97 8.85 -18.81 -25.19
C SER A 97 9.42 -18.24 -23.87
N LEU A 98 10.73 -18.25 -23.67
CA LEU A 98 11.35 -17.57 -22.52
C LEU A 98 11.36 -16.03 -22.68
N HIS A 99 11.13 -15.51 -23.90
CA HIS A 99 10.90 -14.10 -24.20
C HIS A 99 11.92 -13.11 -23.60
N PHE A 100 13.21 -13.47 -23.55
CA PHE A 100 14.23 -12.65 -22.88
C PHE A 100 14.38 -11.23 -23.43
N GLU A 101 14.31 -11.05 -24.76
CA GLU A 101 14.53 -9.74 -25.39
C GLU A 101 13.49 -8.68 -24.95
N GLU A 102 12.21 -9.06 -24.92
CA GLU A 102 11.12 -8.21 -24.45
C GLU A 102 11.33 -7.83 -22.99
N ARG A 103 11.67 -8.81 -22.14
CA ARG A 103 11.93 -8.59 -20.71
C ARG A 103 13.12 -7.66 -20.46
N PHE A 104 14.22 -7.82 -21.20
CA PHE A 104 15.36 -6.92 -21.08
C PHE A 104 15.01 -5.50 -21.50
N SER A 105 14.20 -5.34 -22.56
CA SER A 105 13.71 -4.02 -22.97
C SER A 105 12.84 -3.39 -21.88
N GLU A 106 11.89 -4.15 -21.31
CA GLU A 106 11.04 -3.69 -20.21
C GLU A 106 11.84 -3.30 -18.96
N ILE A 107 12.80 -4.12 -18.54
CA ILE A 107 13.68 -3.82 -17.40
C ILE A 107 14.47 -2.53 -17.64
N ARG A 108 15.08 -2.39 -18.83
CA ARG A 108 15.89 -1.21 -19.17
C ARG A 108 15.07 0.08 -19.20
N GLN A 109 13.78 0.02 -19.54
CA GLN A 109 12.90 1.17 -19.58
C GLN A 109 12.25 1.47 -18.22
N LEU A 110 11.65 0.47 -17.59
CA LEU A 110 10.77 0.65 -16.44
C LEU A 110 11.54 0.76 -15.12
N ALA A 111 12.70 0.11 -14.99
CA ALA A 111 13.47 0.17 -13.73
C ALA A 111 13.97 1.61 -13.45
N PRO A 112 14.59 2.34 -14.40
CA PRO A 112 14.95 3.75 -14.18
C PRO A 112 13.73 4.65 -14.03
N GLN A 113 12.64 4.35 -14.75
CA GLN A 113 11.39 5.10 -14.64
C GLN A 113 10.81 5.03 -13.23
N ALA A 114 10.84 3.87 -12.57
CA ALA A 114 10.38 3.72 -11.20
C ALA A 114 11.16 4.62 -10.21
N VAL A 115 12.48 4.74 -10.40
CA VAL A 115 13.31 5.66 -9.59
C VAL A 115 12.96 7.13 -9.88
N ALA A 116 12.70 7.46 -11.14
CA ALA A 116 12.28 8.81 -11.53
C ALA A 116 10.91 9.18 -10.93
N ASP A 117 9.94 8.27 -10.99
CA ASP A 117 8.61 8.44 -10.41
C ASP A 117 8.72 8.64 -8.88
N PHE A 118 9.57 7.84 -8.21
CA PHE A 118 9.86 8.03 -6.77
C PHE A 118 10.40 9.42 -6.46
N ARG A 119 11.37 9.92 -7.26
CA ARG A 119 11.93 11.27 -7.10
C ARG A 119 10.89 12.36 -7.26
N VAL A 120 9.95 12.19 -8.19
CA VAL A 120 8.86 13.15 -8.42
C VAL A 120 7.94 13.21 -7.20
N GLU A 121 7.52 12.05 -6.67
CA GLU A 121 6.68 12.00 -5.46
C GLU A 121 7.38 12.64 -4.25
N ALA A 122 8.68 12.36 -4.05
CA ALA A 122 9.48 12.98 -3.00
C ALA A 122 9.61 14.51 -3.17
N ALA A 123 9.74 15.00 -4.41
CA ALA A 123 9.80 16.43 -4.67
C ALA A 123 8.45 17.12 -4.38
N GLN A 124 7.33 16.50 -4.76
CA GLN A 124 5.99 17.02 -4.49
C GLN A 124 5.71 17.11 -2.99
N GLY A 125 6.04 16.06 -2.23
CA GLY A 125 5.88 16.08 -0.77
C GLY A 125 6.73 17.15 -0.10
N ARG A 126 7.96 17.40 -0.60
CA ARG A 126 8.81 18.50 -0.11
C ARG A 126 8.13 19.86 -0.32
N ASP A 127 7.62 20.11 -1.51
CA ASP A 127 7.01 21.40 -1.86
C ASP A 127 5.74 21.65 -1.04
N GLU A 128 4.96 20.61 -0.76
CA GLU A 128 3.81 20.66 0.16
C GLU A 128 4.25 20.99 1.59
N LEU A 129 5.31 20.34 2.10
CA LEU A 129 5.85 20.62 3.43
C LEU A 129 6.39 22.05 3.55
N HIS A 130 7.00 22.60 2.50
CA HIS A 130 7.41 24.00 2.49
C HIS A 130 6.23 24.97 2.70
N LEU A 131 5.09 24.72 2.02
CA LEU A 131 3.89 25.53 2.18
C LEU A 131 3.31 25.43 3.61
N LEU A 132 3.24 24.21 4.14
CA LEU A 132 2.76 23.99 5.51
C LEU A 132 3.69 24.60 6.56
N ARG A 133 5.01 24.48 6.38
CA ARG A 133 6.00 25.10 7.28
C ARG A 133 5.88 26.62 7.25
N ARG A 134 5.73 27.23 6.07
CA ARG A 134 5.48 28.66 5.94
C ARG A 134 4.23 29.10 6.69
N THR A 135 3.14 28.34 6.56
CA THR A 135 1.88 28.61 7.28
C THR A 135 2.06 28.50 8.80
N LEU A 136 2.80 27.50 9.28
CA LEU A 136 3.14 27.36 10.69
C LEU A 136 3.95 28.57 11.20
N VAL A 137 4.95 29.00 10.44
CA VAL A 137 5.81 30.14 10.79
C VAL A 137 5.04 31.46 10.80
N GLU A 138 4.10 31.65 9.87
CA GLU A 138 3.18 32.79 9.88
C GLU A 138 2.30 32.76 11.15
N ALA A 139 1.75 31.60 11.52
CA ALA A 139 0.95 31.47 12.75
C ALA A 139 1.77 31.66 14.04
N GLU A 140 3.05 31.24 14.06
CA GLU A 140 3.98 31.50 15.15
C GLU A 140 4.29 32.99 15.30
N ARG A 141 4.56 33.67 14.17
CA ARG A 141 4.76 35.12 14.14
C ARG A 141 3.54 35.88 14.61
N ASP A 142 2.33 35.48 14.20
CA ASP A 142 1.09 36.09 14.65
C ASP A 142 0.91 35.93 16.17
N ARG A 143 1.23 34.75 16.72
CA ARG A 143 1.24 34.51 18.18
C ARG A 143 2.25 35.41 18.89
N ASP A 144 3.47 35.51 18.39
CA ASP A 144 4.53 36.26 19.05
C ASP A 144 4.28 37.77 18.96
N ALA A 145 3.82 38.26 17.80
CA ALA A 145 3.36 39.63 17.63
C ALA A 145 2.15 39.94 18.54
N PHE A 146 1.25 38.98 18.77
CA PHE A 146 0.17 39.13 19.75
C PHE A 146 0.74 39.25 21.17
N ARG A 147 1.65 38.36 21.58
CA ARG A 147 2.28 38.40 22.90
C ARG A 147 3.06 39.69 23.15
N GLU A 148 3.78 40.20 22.16
CA GLU A 148 4.55 41.44 22.26
C GLU A 148 3.62 42.66 22.40
N ARG A 149 2.64 42.80 21.49
CA ARG A 149 1.64 43.88 21.54
C ARG A 149 0.92 43.92 22.89
N HIS A 150 0.56 42.75 23.41
CA HIS A 150 -0.23 42.62 24.64
C HIS A 150 0.60 42.41 25.92
N GLY A 151 1.93 42.30 25.83
CA GLY A 151 2.84 42.14 26.96
C GLY A 151 2.71 40.80 27.72
N ILE A 152 2.31 39.74 27.03
CA ILE A 152 1.96 38.44 27.64
C ILE A 152 3.17 37.51 27.65
N LYS A 153 3.69 37.22 28.86
CA LYS A 153 4.84 36.30 29.03
C LYS A 153 4.45 34.84 29.23
N ARG A 154 3.24 34.56 29.74
CA ARG A 154 2.74 33.21 30.00
C ARG A 154 2.26 32.49 28.72
N ALA A 155 2.18 31.17 28.79
CA ALA A 155 1.52 30.36 27.77
C ALA A 155 0.01 30.64 27.70
N ALA A 156 -0.57 30.46 26.50
CA ALA A 156 -2.01 30.52 26.29
C ALA A 156 -2.69 29.28 26.87
N LYS A 157 -3.83 29.46 27.52
CA LYS A 157 -4.72 28.38 27.91
C LYS A 157 -5.69 28.11 26.75
N VAL A 158 -5.48 26.99 26.06
CA VAL A 158 -6.40 26.52 25.03
C VAL A 158 -7.23 25.37 25.59
N SER A 159 -8.55 25.52 25.55
CA SER A 159 -9.46 24.45 25.98
C SER A 159 -9.66 23.45 24.85
N SER A 160 -9.40 22.17 25.14
CA SER A 160 -9.72 21.07 24.24
C SER A 160 -11.22 20.97 23.98
N ASN A 161 -11.61 20.31 22.90
CA ASN A 161 -13.04 20.10 22.59
C ASN A 161 -13.76 19.37 23.75
N ASN A 162 -13.11 18.41 24.40
CA ASN A 162 -13.68 17.70 25.56
C ASN A 162 -13.89 18.65 26.75
N SER A 163 -12.95 19.57 27.00
CA SER A 163 -13.09 20.58 28.06
C SER A 163 -14.22 21.58 27.76
N LYS A 164 -14.39 21.98 26.50
CA LYS A 164 -15.52 22.81 26.06
C LYS A 164 -16.85 22.07 26.23
N ALA A 165 -16.92 20.82 25.80
CA ALA A 165 -18.12 19.98 25.97
C ALA A 165 -18.49 19.81 27.45
N LEU A 166 -17.52 19.54 28.32
CA LEU A 166 -17.75 19.49 29.77
C LEU A 166 -18.26 20.82 30.33
N SER A 167 -17.73 21.95 29.86
CA SER A 167 -18.16 23.28 30.30
C SER A 167 -19.62 23.56 29.90
N PHE A 168 -20.01 23.20 28.68
CA PHE A 168 -21.41 23.29 28.24
C PHE A 168 -22.33 22.31 28.98
N ALA A 169 -21.87 21.10 29.30
CA ALA A 169 -22.62 20.15 30.11
C ALA A 169 -22.87 20.68 31.53
N ILE A 170 -21.86 21.31 32.16
CA ILE A 170 -22.02 21.99 33.45
C ILE A 170 -23.01 23.15 33.33
N LEU A 171 -22.94 23.94 32.26
CA LEU A 171 -23.89 25.04 32.03
C LEU A 171 -25.33 24.53 31.88
N ALA A 172 -25.53 23.43 31.14
CA ALA A 172 -26.83 22.78 31.01
C ALA A 172 -27.32 22.23 32.37
N ALA A 173 -26.44 21.64 33.18
CA ALA A 173 -26.77 21.18 34.52
C ALA A 173 -27.15 22.34 35.45
N LEU A 174 -26.45 23.49 35.37
CA LEU A 174 -26.81 24.71 36.09
C LEU A 174 -28.19 25.21 35.66
N PHE A 175 -28.47 25.26 34.37
CA PHE A 175 -29.78 25.67 33.83
C PHE A 175 -30.92 24.74 34.27
N VAL A 176 -30.72 23.42 34.21
CA VAL A 176 -31.71 22.45 34.68
C VAL A 176 -31.91 22.57 36.18
N GLY A 177 -30.82 22.65 36.96
CA GLY A 177 -30.87 22.81 38.41
C GLY A 177 -31.63 24.07 38.81
N GLU A 178 -31.31 25.20 38.18
CA GLU A 178 -32.00 26.47 38.40
C GLU A 178 -33.47 26.39 38.00
N THR A 179 -33.80 25.80 36.85
CA THR A 179 -35.19 25.61 36.41
C THR A 179 -35.98 24.72 37.37
N VAL A 180 -35.40 23.64 37.88
CA VAL A 180 -36.05 22.72 38.82
C VAL A 180 -36.27 23.40 40.16
N VAL A 181 -35.23 24.03 40.73
CA VAL A 181 -35.36 24.78 41.99
C VAL A 181 -36.38 25.90 41.83
N ASN A 182 -36.32 26.66 40.73
CA ASN A 182 -37.23 27.77 40.54
C ASN A 182 -38.67 27.30 40.25
N GLY A 183 -38.84 26.30 39.41
CA GLY A 183 -40.14 25.75 39.01
C GLY A 183 -40.86 25.03 40.15
N ALA A 184 -40.15 24.28 40.99
CA ALA A 184 -40.75 23.52 42.10
C ALA A 184 -41.38 24.42 43.16
N PHE A 185 -40.89 25.65 43.35
CA PHE A 185 -41.47 26.58 44.31
C PHE A 185 -42.42 27.57 43.63
N LEU A 186 -42.16 28.03 42.40
CA LEU A 186 -43.10 28.88 41.66
C LEU A 186 -44.40 28.16 41.31
N SER A 187 -44.34 26.85 41.04
CA SER A 187 -45.54 26.02 40.81
C SER A 187 -46.46 25.88 42.03
N LYS A 188 -45.93 26.06 43.25
CA LYS A 188 -46.75 26.08 44.47
C LYS A 188 -47.46 27.42 44.68
N ALA A 189 -47.03 28.46 43.98
CA ALA A 189 -47.51 29.83 44.15
C ALA A 189 -48.32 30.33 42.94
N ASN A 190 -48.19 29.76 41.74
CA ASN A 190 -48.84 30.29 40.54
C ASN A 190 -50.28 29.77 40.34
N GLU A 191 -51.21 30.66 39.96
CA GLU A 191 -52.63 30.38 39.64
C GLU A 191 -52.81 29.37 38.48
N GLN A 192 -51.86 29.34 37.53
CA GLN A 192 -51.85 28.40 36.39
C GLN A 192 -51.26 27.02 36.74
N GLY A 193 -51.00 26.75 38.02
CA GLY A 193 -50.43 25.50 38.51
C GLY A 193 -49.01 25.23 38.02
N LEU A 194 -48.67 23.93 37.88
CA LEU A 194 -47.33 23.49 37.51
C LEU A 194 -46.83 24.07 36.17
N LEU A 195 -47.74 24.25 35.20
CA LEU A 195 -47.38 24.69 33.85
C LEU A 195 -46.89 26.15 33.83
N GLY A 196 -47.61 27.07 34.48
CA GLY A 196 -47.23 28.49 34.52
C GLY A 196 -45.94 28.74 35.31
N GLY A 197 -45.75 28.05 36.44
CA GLY A 197 -44.54 28.14 37.25
C GLY A 197 -43.29 27.65 36.52
N VAL A 198 -43.40 26.58 35.72
CA VAL A 198 -42.28 26.06 34.92
C VAL A 198 -41.91 27.02 33.79
N VAL A 199 -42.88 27.60 33.08
CA VAL A 199 -42.61 28.56 31.98
C VAL A 199 -41.88 29.80 32.50
N GLN A 200 -42.29 30.33 33.65
CA GLN A 200 -41.61 31.45 34.31
C GLN A 200 -40.20 31.05 34.77
N ALA A 201 -40.05 29.90 35.44
CA ALA A 201 -38.76 29.40 35.90
C ALA A 201 -37.74 29.21 34.77
N VAL A 202 -38.17 28.64 33.63
CA VAL A 202 -37.35 28.50 32.42
C VAL A 202 -36.91 29.86 31.90
N SER A 203 -37.80 30.84 31.87
CA SER A 203 -37.51 32.19 31.35
C SER A 203 -36.45 32.91 32.20
N PHE A 204 -36.61 32.87 33.53
CA PHE A 204 -35.63 33.43 34.46
C PHE A 204 -34.31 32.66 34.40
N ALA A 205 -34.33 31.32 34.41
CA ALA A 205 -33.12 30.51 34.33
C ALA A 205 -32.35 30.73 33.02
N LEU A 206 -33.06 30.92 31.90
CA LEU A 206 -32.45 31.18 30.59
C LEU A 206 -31.72 32.53 30.58
N LEU A 207 -32.42 33.59 31.02
CA LEU A 207 -31.83 34.91 31.14
C LEU A 207 -30.66 34.91 32.12
N ASN A 208 -30.84 34.29 33.28
CA ASN A 208 -29.82 34.23 34.32
C ASN A 208 -28.60 33.46 33.84
N VAL A 209 -28.73 32.22 33.36
CA VAL A 209 -27.56 31.41 32.97
C VAL A 209 -26.90 31.90 31.67
N LEU A 210 -27.67 32.17 30.61
CA LEU A 210 -27.08 32.53 29.31
C LEU A 210 -26.47 33.92 29.30
N VAL A 211 -27.15 34.93 29.86
CA VAL A 211 -26.61 36.30 29.89
C VAL A 211 -25.35 36.33 30.76
N SER A 212 -25.37 35.65 31.91
CA SER A 212 -24.20 35.55 32.79
C SER A 212 -23.01 34.91 32.09
N PHE A 213 -23.23 33.79 31.39
CA PHE A 213 -22.17 33.12 30.64
C PHE A 213 -21.63 34.00 29.50
N ALA A 214 -22.51 34.64 28.71
CA ALA A 214 -22.12 35.49 27.59
C ALA A 214 -21.33 36.74 28.06
N ILE A 215 -21.79 37.39 29.13
CA ILE A 215 -21.11 38.53 29.74
C ILE A 215 -19.76 38.12 30.32
N GLY A 216 -19.67 36.98 30.99
CA GLY A 216 -18.42 36.42 31.49
C GLY A 216 -17.41 36.14 30.35
N LEU A 217 -17.88 35.56 29.25
CA LEU A 217 -17.03 35.22 28.10
C LEU A 217 -16.49 36.48 27.39
N GLY A 218 -17.35 37.46 27.14
CA GLY A 218 -17.02 38.61 26.27
C GLY A 218 -16.64 39.89 27.00
N VAL A 219 -17.49 40.35 27.92
CA VAL A 219 -17.38 41.69 28.51
C VAL A 219 -16.43 41.70 29.70
N VAL A 220 -16.63 40.79 30.65
CA VAL A 220 -15.83 40.73 31.88
C VAL A 220 -14.38 40.31 31.59
N SER A 221 -14.15 39.50 30.54
CA SER A 221 -12.81 39.11 30.10
C SER A 221 -11.94 40.31 29.66
N MET A 222 -12.56 41.44 29.26
CA MET A 222 -11.85 42.67 28.88
C MET A 222 -11.10 43.33 30.05
N ILE A 223 -11.39 42.96 31.31
CA ILE A 223 -10.64 43.42 32.49
C ILE A 223 -9.15 43.06 32.40
N ASN A 224 -8.83 41.95 31.73
CA ASN A 224 -7.45 41.50 31.57
C ASN A 224 -6.73 42.14 30.38
N HIS A 225 -7.42 42.94 29.57
CA HIS A 225 -6.84 43.57 28.39
C HIS A 225 -5.75 44.60 28.78
N ARG A 226 -4.74 44.83 27.93
CA ARG A 226 -3.64 45.78 28.23
C ARG A 226 -4.10 47.24 28.19
N ASN A 227 -4.91 47.59 27.20
CA ASN A 227 -5.47 48.94 27.02
C ASN A 227 -6.41 49.31 28.17
N VAL A 228 -6.16 50.45 28.82
CA VAL A 228 -6.95 50.98 29.95
C VAL A 228 -8.41 51.21 29.58
N LEU A 229 -8.71 51.65 28.36
CA LEU A 229 -10.09 51.84 27.89
C LEU A 229 -10.87 50.52 27.92
N MET A 230 -10.25 49.44 27.43
CA MET A 230 -10.88 48.10 27.41
C MET A 230 -11.03 47.53 28.82
N LYS A 231 -10.06 47.80 29.71
CA LYS A 231 -10.21 47.47 31.13
C LYS A 231 -11.42 48.17 31.75
N LEU A 232 -11.61 49.45 31.44
CA LEU A 232 -12.74 50.23 31.93
C LEU A 232 -14.06 49.68 31.39
N VAL A 233 -14.13 49.32 30.11
CA VAL A 233 -15.31 48.65 29.52
C VAL A 233 -15.62 47.35 30.26
N GLY A 234 -14.61 46.53 30.55
CA GLY A 234 -14.80 45.30 31.32
C GLY A 234 -15.27 45.55 32.75
N LEU A 235 -14.74 46.58 33.42
CA LEU A 235 -15.12 46.94 34.80
C LEU A 235 -16.54 47.52 34.86
N VAL A 236 -16.88 48.45 33.97
CA VAL A 236 -18.23 49.03 33.85
C VAL A 236 -19.23 47.95 33.46
N GLY A 237 -18.86 47.07 32.54
CA GLY A 237 -19.66 45.92 32.15
C GLY A 237 -19.90 44.95 33.31
N LEU A 238 -18.89 44.65 34.13
CA LEU A 238 -19.04 43.85 35.34
C LEU A 238 -19.99 44.52 36.34
N ALA A 239 -19.82 45.82 36.60
CA ALA A 239 -20.69 46.56 37.52
C ALA A 239 -22.15 46.60 37.02
N GLY A 240 -22.34 46.88 35.73
CA GLY A 240 -23.66 46.88 35.09
C GLY A 240 -24.32 45.50 35.14
N TYR A 241 -23.56 44.44 34.90
CA TYR A 241 -24.06 43.07 34.98
C TYR A 241 -24.37 42.64 36.42
N LEU A 242 -23.54 43.00 37.42
CA LEU A 242 -23.88 42.75 38.83
C LEU A 242 -25.20 43.43 39.21
N GLY A 243 -25.41 44.67 38.76
CA GLY A 243 -26.68 45.37 38.92
C GLY A 243 -27.85 44.64 38.24
N PHE A 244 -27.65 44.18 37.01
CA PHE A 244 -28.64 43.38 36.26
C PHE A 244 -28.95 42.04 36.95
N ALA A 245 -27.94 41.32 37.43
CA ALA A 245 -28.11 40.04 38.10
C ALA A 245 -28.87 40.21 39.43
N VAL A 246 -28.52 41.24 40.22
CA VAL A 246 -29.27 41.58 41.44
C VAL A 246 -30.72 41.92 41.08
N TYR A 247 -30.93 42.80 40.09
CA TYR A 247 -32.27 43.19 39.65
C TYR A 247 -33.12 42.01 39.19
N LEU A 248 -32.59 41.12 38.34
CA LEU A 248 -33.28 39.94 37.83
C LEU A 248 -33.66 38.97 38.95
N ASN A 249 -32.73 38.71 39.87
CA ASN A 249 -32.97 37.81 41.01
C ASN A 249 -33.93 38.42 42.05
N LEU A 250 -33.94 39.75 42.19
CA LEU A 250 -34.88 40.45 43.07
C LEU A 250 -36.28 40.48 42.47
N ALA A 251 -36.40 40.68 41.14
CA ALA A 251 -37.66 40.53 40.41
C ALA A 251 -38.22 39.12 40.61
N MET A 252 -37.37 38.10 40.53
CA MET A 252 -37.76 36.72 40.79
C MET A 252 -38.25 36.51 42.23
N ALA A 253 -37.56 37.06 43.23
CA ALA A 253 -37.99 36.98 44.62
C ALA A 253 -39.36 37.66 44.85
N HIS A 254 -39.62 38.81 44.22
CA HIS A 254 -40.92 39.49 44.27
C HIS A 254 -42.02 38.71 43.55
N THR A 255 -41.75 38.11 42.39
CA THR A 255 -42.74 37.27 41.69
C THR A 255 -43.22 36.12 42.57
N ARG A 256 -42.31 35.47 43.32
CA ARG A 256 -42.64 34.37 44.22
C ARG A 256 -43.49 34.83 45.40
N GLU A 257 -43.16 35.96 46.02
CA GLU A 257 -43.89 36.51 47.17
C GLU A 257 -45.31 36.94 46.78
N LEU A 258 -45.45 37.61 45.63
CA LEU A 258 -46.74 38.05 45.10
C LEU A 258 -47.59 36.89 44.62
N SER A 259 -46.97 35.81 44.13
CA SER A 259 -47.70 34.59 43.78
C SER A 259 -48.34 33.92 45.01
N GLY A 260 -47.86 34.18 46.24
CA GLY A 260 -48.52 33.73 47.47
C GLY A 260 -49.82 34.48 47.81
N HIS A 261 -50.10 35.60 47.14
CA HIS A 261 -51.26 36.45 47.39
C HIS A 261 -52.09 36.56 46.10
N PHE A 262 -53.41 36.34 46.18
CA PHE A 262 -54.32 36.43 45.02
C PHE A 262 -54.41 37.87 44.48
N ILE A 263 -53.46 38.27 43.63
CA ILE A 263 -53.39 39.59 43.02
C ILE A 263 -53.53 39.45 41.52
N VAL A 264 -54.65 39.97 41.01
CA VAL A 264 -54.92 40.13 39.58
C VAL A 264 -53.91 41.18 39.06
N ASP A 265 -53.05 40.76 38.14
CA ASP A 265 -51.98 41.56 37.50
C ASP A 265 -50.60 41.58 38.21
N SER A 266 -50.14 40.38 38.60
CA SER A 266 -48.88 40.15 39.35
C SER A 266 -47.61 40.73 38.70
N GLY A 267 -47.52 40.81 37.36
CA GLY A 267 -46.31 41.30 36.68
C GLY A 267 -46.06 42.81 36.83
N VAL A 268 -47.12 43.62 36.75
CA VAL A 268 -47.02 45.09 36.92
C VAL A 268 -46.72 45.44 38.37
N GLU A 269 -47.33 44.72 39.31
CA GLU A 269 -47.08 44.90 40.75
C GLU A 269 -45.66 44.49 41.16
N VAL A 270 -45.10 43.40 40.58
CA VAL A 270 -43.66 43.06 40.74
C VAL A 270 -42.79 44.24 40.32
N MET A 271 -43.05 44.80 39.13
CA MET A 271 -42.27 45.90 38.60
C MET A 271 -42.36 47.15 39.48
N ARG A 272 -43.56 47.45 39.99
CA ARG A 272 -43.80 48.56 40.90
C ARG A 272 -43.03 48.40 42.21
N ARG A 273 -43.12 47.23 42.87
CA ARG A 273 -42.39 46.95 44.12
C ARG A 273 -40.88 46.97 43.93
N LEU A 274 -40.40 46.53 42.78
CA LEU A 274 -38.98 46.54 42.45
C LEU A 274 -38.41 47.97 42.36
N ILE A 275 -39.24 48.96 42.02
CA ILE A 275 -38.86 50.38 41.95
C ILE A 275 -39.09 51.08 43.30
N GLU A 276 -40.27 50.90 43.90
CA GLU A 276 -40.69 51.64 45.11
C GLU A 276 -40.06 51.08 46.40
N ALA A 277 -39.87 49.76 46.50
CA ALA A 277 -39.38 49.09 47.70
C ALA A 277 -38.60 47.78 47.36
N PRO A 278 -37.48 47.84 46.62
CA PRO A 278 -36.78 46.66 46.10
C PRO A 278 -36.40 45.63 47.16
N LEU A 279 -35.95 46.08 48.34
CA LEU A 279 -35.48 45.21 49.42
C LEU A 279 -36.58 44.78 50.39
N SER A 280 -37.83 45.19 50.16
CA SER A 280 -38.98 44.83 51.02
C SER A 280 -39.49 43.43 50.69
N ILE A 281 -38.73 42.42 51.09
CA ILE A 281 -39.07 41.00 50.96
C ILE A 281 -39.41 40.46 52.36
N SER A 282 -40.66 40.02 52.58
CA SER A 282 -41.14 39.63 53.90
C SER A 282 -40.96 38.13 54.24
N ASP A 283 -40.75 37.29 53.22
CA ASP A 283 -40.57 35.83 53.40
C ASP A 283 -39.11 35.40 53.17
N VAL A 284 -38.57 34.66 54.15
CA VAL A 284 -37.21 34.08 54.13
C VAL A 284 -37.01 33.20 52.89
N THR A 285 -38.06 32.53 52.41
CA THR A 285 -37.99 31.69 51.22
C THR A 285 -37.71 32.52 49.95
N SER A 286 -38.17 33.78 49.87
CA SER A 286 -37.84 34.69 48.75
C SER A 286 -36.38 35.12 48.78
N TRP A 287 -35.81 35.28 49.97
CA TRP A 287 -34.37 35.54 50.12
C TRP A 287 -33.52 34.34 49.69
N ILE A 288 -33.98 33.11 49.94
CA ILE A 288 -33.33 31.90 49.42
C ILE A 288 -33.36 31.89 47.88
N PHE A 289 -34.48 32.26 47.27
CA PHE A 289 -34.62 32.37 45.82
C PHE A 289 -33.62 33.34 45.20
N PHE A 290 -33.56 34.55 45.77
CA PHE A 290 -32.59 35.56 45.38
C PHE A 290 -31.15 35.03 45.48
N ALA A 291 -30.79 34.42 46.61
CA ALA A 291 -29.43 33.93 46.87
C ALA A 291 -29.04 32.77 45.94
N VAL A 292 -29.94 31.83 45.70
CA VAL A 292 -29.71 30.68 44.82
C VAL A 292 -29.52 31.15 43.39
N GLY A 293 -30.44 31.97 42.85
CA GLY A 293 -30.33 32.47 41.49
C GLY A 293 -29.09 33.35 41.28
N LEU A 294 -28.70 34.18 42.26
CA LEU A 294 -27.45 34.94 42.22
C LEU A 294 -26.22 34.02 42.18
N THR A 295 -26.24 32.92 42.93
CA THR A 295 -25.17 31.92 42.94
C THR A 295 -25.02 31.25 41.57
N PHE A 296 -26.13 30.81 40.96
CA PHE A 296 -26.13 30.27 39.59
C PHE A 296 -25.60 31.27 38.56
N SER A 297 -25.99 32.53 38.68
CA SER A 297 -25.49 33.66 37.88
C SER A 297 -23.97 33.78 37.94
N VAL A 298 -23.41 33.83 39.16
CA VAL A 298 -21.96 33.94 39.38
C VAL A 298 -21.22 32.72 38.83
N PHE A 299 -21.73 31.50 39.07
CA PHE A 299 -21.12 30.29 38.53
C PHE A 299 -21.12 30.27 37.00
N ALA A 300 -22.24 30.62 36.36
CA ALA A 300 -22.34 30.70 34.90
C ALA A 300 -21.36 31.73 34.32
N MET A 301 -21.23 32.90 34.96
CA MET A 301 -20.25 33.92 34.58
C MET A 301 -18.80 33.43 34.72
N LEU A 302 -18.45 32.80 35.84
CA LEU A 302 -17.11 32.22 36.05
C LEU A 302 -16.79 31.14 35.01
N LYS A 303 -17.78 30.35 34.59
CA LYS A 303 -17.62 29.38 33.50
C LYS A 303 -17.39 30.06 32.16
N GLY A 304 -18.09 31.15 31.86
CA GLY A 304 -17.83 31.97 30.67
C GLY A 304 -16.40 32.51 30.64
N LEU A 305 -15.92 33.04 31.77
CA LEU A 305 -14.56 33.60 31.92
C LEU A 305 -13.45 32.56 31.77
N THR A 306 -13.69 31.32 32.20
CA THR A 306 -12.67 30.25 32.25
C THR A 306 -12.75 29.27 31.08
N LEU A 307 -13.74 29.44 30.18
CA LEU A 307 -13.96 28.59 29.01
C LEU A 307 -12.76 28.59 28.07
N ASN A 308 -12.11 29.73 27.89
CA ASN A 308 -10.92 29.91 27.08
C ASN A 308 -9.86 30.66 27.91
N ASP A 309 -8.77 31.05 27.27
CA ASP A 309 -7.80 31.96 27.89
C ASP A 309 -8.51 33.23 28.39
N THR A 310 -8.16 33.66 29.60
CA THR A 310 -8.76 34.84 30.23
C THR A 310 -8.39 36.14 29.52
N TYR A 311 -7.36 36.13 28.67
CA TYR A 311 -7.01 37.22 27.77
C TYR A 311 -7.79 37.09 26.45
N PRO A 312 -8.66 38.06 26.12
CA PRO A 312 -9.45 38.02 24.88
C PRO A 312 -8.58 37.83 23.64
N GLY A 313 -8.92 36.85 22.80
CA GLY A 313 -8.23 36.58 21.52
C GLY A 313 -6.97 35.72 21.62
N TYR A 314 -6.36 35.53 22.79
CA TYR A 314 -5.09 34.78 22.89
C TYR A 314 -5.25 33.29 22.57
N SER A 315 -6.35 32.69 23.02
CA SER A 315 -6.67 31.29 22.72
C SER A 315 -6.88 31.04 21.22
N ALA A 316 -7.38 32.02 20.48
CA ALA A 316 -7.64 31.88 19.04
C ALA A 316 -6.33 31.80 18.25
N VAL A 317 -5.39 32.70 18.53
CA VAL A 317 -4.07 32.71 17.87
C VAL A 317 -3.27 31.46 18.24
N GLU A 318 -3.30 31.03 19.50
CA GLU A 318 -2.64 29.77 19.89
C GLU A 318 -3.31 28.54 19.25
N THR A 319 -4.64 28.52 19.14
CA THR A 319 -5.36 27.42 18.46
C THR A 319 -4.95 27.35 16.98
N ALA A 320 -4.85 28.49 16.30
CA ALA A 320 -4.40 28.54 14.91
C ALA A 320 -2.97 27.99 14.76
N ARG A 321 -2.05 28.37 15.66
CA ARG A 321 -0.68 27.83 15.71
C ARG A 321 -0.67 26.32 15.94
N LEU A 322 -1.41 25.82 16.93
CA LEU A 322 -1.49 24.39 17.23
C LEU A 322 -2.05 23.58 16.06
N GLN A 323 -3.06 24.12 15.37
CA GLN A 323 -3.63 23.49 14.17
C GLN A 323 -2.63 23.46 13.02
N ALA A 324 -1.91 24.56 12.76
CA ALA A 324 -0.87 24.61 11.73
C ALA A 324 0.27 23.63 12.04
N GLN A 325 0.68 23.54 13.32
CA GLN A 325 1.70 22.60 13.79
C GLN A 325 1.25 21.16 13.58
N ALA A 326 0.05 20.80 14.04
CA ALA A 326 -0.50 19.47 13.87
C ALA A 326 -0.61 19.07 12.38
N ARG A 327 -1.10 19.97 11.52
CA ARG A 327 -1.16 19.72 10.07
C ARG A 327 0.22 19.45 9.48
N TYR A 328 1.22 20.25 9.84
CA TYR A 328 2.59 20.07 9.39
C TYR A 328 3.17 18.73 9.86
N THR A 329 3.09 18.43 11.16
CA THR A 329 3.69 17.21 11.73
C THR A 329 3.00 15.94 11.25
N THR A 330 1.67 15.93 11.18
CA THR A 330 0.90 14.79 10.68
C THR A 330 1.23 14.58 9.20
N ARG A 331 1.17 15.63 8.38
CA ARG A 331 1.46 15.48 6.95
C ARG A 331 2.89 15.05 6.67
N LYS A 332 3.85 15.52 7.45
CA LYS A 332 5.25 15.07 7.38
C LYS A 332 5.38 13.57 7.66
N SER A 333 4.73 13.08 8.71
CA SER A 333 4.70 11.64 9.01
C SER A 333 4.08 10.86 7.84
N ASP A 334 2.89 11.27 7.39
CA ASP A 334 2.18 10.61 6.30
C ASP A 334 3.02 10.54 5.02
N LEU A 335 3.72 11.62 4.67
CA LEU A 335 4.60 11.65 3.49
C LEU A 335 5.80 10.71 3.63
N ILE A 336 6.42 10.62 4.82
CA ILE A 336 7.53 9.70 5.06
C ILE A 336 7.06 8.24 4.98
N ASP A 337 5.90 7.94 5.57
CA ASP A 337 5.33 6.59 5.55
C ASP A 337 4.94 6.19 4.11
N ASN A 338 4.31 7.08 3.35
CA ASN A 338 4.01 6.84 1.93
C ASN A 338 5.28 6.61 1.10
N LEU A 339 6.33 7.42 1.28
CA LEU A 339 7.61 7.21 0.59
C LEU A 339 8.27 5.88 0.99
N ARG A 340 8.11 5.45 2.24
CA ARG A 340 8.61 4.15 2.70
C ARG A 340 7.90 3.01 1.99
N GLU A 341 6.58 3.06 1.91
CA GLU A 341 5.78 2.05 1.21
C GLU A 341 6.17 1.96 -0.28
N ILE A 342 6.29 3.10 -0.97
CA ILE A 342 6.70 3.12 -2.39
C ILE A 342 8.12 2.55 -2.56
N ARG A 343 9.07 2.93 -1.69
CA ARG A 343 10.44 2.38 -1.72
C ARG A 343 10.44 0.86 -1.56
N ASP A 344 9.67 0.35 -0.60
CA ASP A 344 9.61 -1.08 -0.30
C ASP A 344 8.98 -1.85 -1.47
N GLU A 345 7.86 -1.38 -2.02
CA GLU A 345 7.25 -1.94 -3.24
C GLU A 345 8.25 -1.95 -4.40
N VAL A 346 8.98 -0.85 -4.58
CA VAL A 346 9.94 -0.73 -5.68
C VAL A 346 11.12 -1.68 -5.50
N SER A 347 11.74 -1.69 -4.32
CA SER A 347 12.92 -2.52 -4.05
C SER A 347 12.57 -4.01 -4.07
N GLU A 348 11.43 -4.39 -3.52
CA GLU A 348 10.97 -5.79 -3.54
C GLU A 348 10.63 -6.24 -4.96
N GLY A 349 9.91 -5.42 -5.73
CA GLY A 349 9.61 -5.70 -7.14
C GLY A 349 10.87 -5.92 -7.98
N MET A 350 11.89 -5.07 -7.85
CA MET A 350 13.17 -5.24 -8.55
C MET A 350 13.90 -6.54 -8.16
N LYS A 351 13.87 -6.91 -6.87
CA LYS A 351 14.48 -8.16 -6.38
C LYS A 351 13.76 -9.40 -6.90
N ASP A 352 12.44 -9.37 -6.93
CA ASP A 352 11.63 -10.48 -7.43
C ASP A 352 11.86 -10.73 -8.92
N ILE A 353 12.02 -9.67 -9.70
CA ILE A 353 12.35 -9.78 -11.13
C ILE A 353 13.75 -10.34 -11.33
N GLY A 354 14.73 -9.91 -10.53
CA GLY A 354 16.07 -10.50 -10.56
C GLY A 354 16.06 -12.00 -10.24
N ARG A 355 15.20 -12.42 -9.30
CA ARG A 355 14.99 -13.84 -8.94
C ARG A 355 14.33 -14.61 -10.09
N ASP A 356 13.27 -14.08 -10.69
CA ASP A 356 12.60 -14.68 -11.86
C ASP A 356 13.58 -14.91 -13.01
N LEU A 357 14.42 -13.92 -13.32
CA LEU A 357 15.42 -14.03 -14.36
C LEU A 357 16.47 -15.14 -14.08
N SER A 358 16.79 -15.38 -12.80
CA SER A 358 17.66 -16.50 -12.40
C SER A 358 17.01 -17.85 -12.65
N VAL A 359 15.71 -17.98 -12.36
CA VAL A 359 14.95 -19.21 -12.63
C VAL A 359 14.91 -19.49 -14.12
N LYS A 360 14.59 -18.46 -14.92
CA LYS A 360 14.54 -18.57 -16.39
C LYS A 360 15.89 -18.88 -17.02
N ARG A 361 16.99 -18.37 -16.45
CA ARG A 361 18.35 -18.80 -16.84
C ARG A 361 18.54 -20.30 -16.64
N GLY A 362 18.12 -20.84 -15.48
CA GLY A 362 18.17 -22.27 -15.19
C GLY A 362 17.33 -23.09 -16.18
N GLU A 363 16.12 -22.62 -16.51
CA GLU A 363 15.28 -23.23 -17.54
C GLU A 363 15.99 -23.25 -18.91
N PHE A 364 16.59 -22.14 -19.33
CA PHE A 364 17.36 -22.05 -20.57
C PHE A 364 18.53 -23.05 -20.61
N ASP A 365 19.35 -23.10 -19.55
CA ASP A 365 20.48 -24.03 -19.47
C ASP A 365 19.99 -25.49 -19.50
N SER A 366 18.85 -25.79 -18.85
CA SER A 366 18.25 -27.12 -18.87
C SER A 366 17.78 -27.54 -20.27
N ILE A 367 17.23 -26.61 -21.05
CA ILE A 367 16.79 -26.82 -22.43
C ILE A 367 18.01 -27.12 -23.31
N LEU A 368 19.10 -26.34 -23.19
CA LEU A 368 20.33 -26.59 -23.94
C LEU A 368 20.92 -27.98 -23.62
N GLN A 369 20.98 -28.36 -22.33
CA GLN A 369 21.45 -29.68 -21.93
C GLN A 369 20.54 -30.81 -22.42
N ALA A 370 19.22 -30.60 -22.49
CA ALA A 370 18.27 -31.58 -23.02
C ALA A 370 18.46 -31.77 -24.53
N ARG A 371 18.68 -30.69 -25.29
CA ARG A 371 19.02 -30.74 -26.72
C ARG A 371 20.33 -31.47 -26.99
N ALA A 372 21.38 -31.16 -26.24
CA ALA A 372 22.67 -31.83 -26.38
C ALA A 372 22.53 -33.36 -26.14
N ARG A 373 21.75 -33.75 -25.11
CA ARG A 373 21.41 -35.16 -24.86
C ARG A 373 20.63 -35.81 -25.99
N LEU A 374 19.65 -35.10 -26.57
CA LEU A 374 18.88 -35.58 -27.72
C LEU A 374 19.76 -35.79 -28.97
N ASN A 375 20.67 -34.85 -29.26
CA ASN A 375 21.63 -34.95 -30.36
C ASN A 375 22.57 -36.16 -30.19
N ALA A 376 23.11 -36.35 -28.99
CA ALA A 376 23.94 -37.51 -28.67
C ALA A 376 23.16 -38.82 -28.82
N ALA A 377 21.96 -38.90 -28.24
CA ALA A 377 21.09 -40.07 -28.32
C ALA A 377 20.72 -40.42 -29.78
N PHE A 378 20.49 -39.42 -30.63
CA PHE A 378 20.18 -39.65 -32.04
C PHE A 378 21.40 -40.18 -32.80
N THR A 379 22.59 -39.64 -32.52
CA THR A 379 23.85 -40.13 -33.10
C THR A 379 24.14 -41.58 -32.69
N ASP A 380 23.93 -41.92 -31.43
CA ASP A 380 24.10 -43.27 -30.91
C ASP A 380 23.09 -44.24 -31.51
N PHE A 381 21.84 -43.80 -31.68
CA PHE A 381 20.79 -44.61 -32.31
C PHE A 381 21.08 -44.90 -33.79
N GLN A 382 21.54 -43.91 -34.56
CA GLN A 382 21.98 -44.14 -35.94
C GLN A 382 23.13 -45.17 -36.01
N SER A 383 24.06 -45.12 -35.05
CA SER A 383 25.12 -46.13 -34.93
C SER A 383 24.58 -47.51 -34.55
N GLN A 384 23.50 -47.58 -33.75
CA GLN A 384 22.80 -48.83 -33.44
C GLN A 384 22.09 -49.42 -34.67
N LEU A 385 21.45 -48.59 -35.48
CA LEU A 385 20.82 -49.02 -36.74
C LEU A 385 21.84 -49.61 -37.71
N GLU A 386 23.00 -48.97 -37.86
CA GLU A 386 24.10 -49.47 -38.70
C GLU A 386 24.60 -50.84 -38.21
N ARG A 387 24.85 -50.99 -36.89
CA ARG A 387 25.23 -52.28 -36.30
C ARG A 387 24.17 -53.35 -36.49
N ALA A 388 22.89 -53.00 -36.34
CA ALA A 388 21.79 -53.93 -36.54
C ALA A 388 21.68 -54.38 -37.99
N ALA A 389 21.83 -53.47 -38.96
CA ALA A 389 21.85 -53.79 -40.38
C ALA A 389 22.98 -54.77 -40.72
N ILE A 390 24.20 -54.50 -40.23
CA ILE A 390 25.36 -55.38 -40.40
C ILE A 390 25.07 -56.78 -39.84
N SER A 391 24.49 -56.89 -38.64
CA SER A 391 24.16 -58.18 -38.02
C SER A 391 23.07 -58.93 -38.79
N LEU A 392 21.98 -58.26 -39.20
CA LEU A 392 20.90 -58.89 -39.98
C LEU A 392 21.39 -59.41 -41.33
N LEU A 393 22.17 -58.60 -42.06
CA LEU A 393 22.81 -59.00 -43.31
C LEU A 393 23.75 -60.19 -43.08
N SER A 394 24.51 -60.19 -41.98
CA SER A 394 25.42 -61.29 -41.64
C SER A 394 24.68 -62.60 -41.36
N ILE A 395 23.54 -62.57 -40.66
CA ILE A 395 22.69 -63.75 -40.39
C ILE A 395 22.22 -64.37 -41.71
N TYR A 396 21.68 -63.54 -42.61
CA TYR A 396 21.23 -63.98 -43.93
C TYR A 396 22.38 -64.55 -44.78
N ARG A 397 23.49 -63.78 -44.91
CA ARG A 397 24.65 -64.17 -45.72
C ARG A 397 25.33 -65.43 -45.21
N GLU A 398 25.43 -65.62 -43.91
CA GLU A 398 26.02 -66.82 -43.30
C GLU A 398 25.15 -68.06 -43.52
N ALA A 399 23.84 -67.95 -43.36
CA ALA A 399 22.92 -69.04 -43.68
C ALA A 399 23.02 -69.45 -45.16
N ASN A 400 23.14 -68.48 -46.06
CA ASN A 400 23.34 -68.71 -47.49
C ASN A 400 24.71 -69.36 -47.78
N ARG A 401 25.80 -68.84 -47.21
CA ARG A 401 27.16 -69.43 -47.33
C ARG A 401 27.21 -70.90 -46.93
N ARG A 402 26.48 -71.30 -45.89
CA ARG A 402 26.48 -72.69 -45.41
C ARG A 402 25.73 -73.65 -46.32
N ALA A 403 24.74 -73.17 -47.06
CA ALA A 403 23.85 -73.99 -47.86
C ALA A 403 24.24 -74.07 -49.35
N ARG A 404 25.10 -73.17 -49.82
CA ARG A 404 25.54 -73.09 -51.22
C ARG A 404 26.65 -74.08 -51.57
N SER A 405 26.70 -74.43 -52.85
CA SER A 405 27.75 -75.31 -53.43
C SER A 405 28.70 -74.56 -54.37
N ASP A 406 28.33 -73.36 -54.85
CA ASP A 406 29.14 -72.48 -55.69
C ASP A 406 29.88 -71.40 -54.89
N GLN A 407 30.80 -70.67 -55.53
CA GLN A 407 31.55 -69.57 -54.93
C GLN A 407 30.61 -68.44 -54.49
N GLN A 408 30.85 -67.91 -53.29
CA GLN A 408 30.08 -66.76 -52.78
C GLN A 408 30.27 -65.51 -53.64
N PRO A 409 29.27 -64.61 -53.68
CA PRO A 409 29.47 -63.27 -54.21
C PRO A 409 30.55 -62.51 -53.42
N GLU A 410 31.48 -61.86 -54.12
CA GLU A 410 32.58 -61.10 -53.50
C GLU A 410 32.05 -60.03 -52.52
N ARG A 411 30.91 -59.42 -52.84
CA ARG A 411 30.28 -58.38 -52.02
C ARG A 411 29.86 -58.82 -50.62
N PHE A 412 29.73 -60.13 -50.38
CA PHE A 412 29.37 -60.64 -49.04
C PHE A 412 30.43 -60.30 -47.99
N SER A 413 31.65 -59.97 -48.43
CA SER A 413 32.76 -59.53 -47.59
C SER A 413 32.81 -58.02 -47.35
N TYR A 414 32.01 -57.21 -48.05
CA TYR A 414 31.96 -55.75 -47.85
C TYR A 414 31.06 -55.38 -46.65
N PRO A 415 31.52 -54.48 -45.76
CA PRO A 415 30.69 -53.97 -44.67
C PRO A 415 29.59 -53.05 -45.22
N PHE A 416 28.38 -53.18 -44.65
CA PHE A 416 27.30 -52.23 -44.92
C PHE A 416 27.56 -50.92 -44.18
N SER A 417 27.32 -49.79 -44.84
CA SER A 417 27.34 -48.47 -44.20
C SER A 417 25.99 -47.79 -44.36
N LEU A 418 25.47 -47.27 -43.25
CA LEU A 418 24.19 -46.57 -43.23
C LEU A 418 24.41 -45.09 -43.60
N ASP A 419 23.61 -44.59 -44.56
CA ASP A 419 23.55 -43.16 -44.83
C ASP A 419 22.88 -42.43 -43.65
N ARG A 420 23.65 -41.61 -42.94
CA ARG A 420 23.25 -40.98 -41.68
C ARG A 420 22.49 -39.69 -41.95
N SER A 421 21.34 -39.53 -41.30
CA SER A 421 20.60 -38.27 -41.25
C SER A 421 21.44 -37.20 -40.54
N PRO A 422 21.52 -35.97 -41.07
CA PRO A 422 22.24 -34.89 -40.44
C PRO A 422 21.62 -34.55 -39.08
N ILE A 423 22.47 -34.29 -38.10
CA ILE A 423 22.03 -33.68 -36.84
C ILE A 423 21.79 -32.19 -37.09
N VAL A 424 20.77 -31.63 -36.45
CA VAL A 424 20.63 -30.17 -36.37
C VAL A 424 21.79 -29.70 -35.51
N ALA A 425 22.79 -29.08 -36.15
CA ALA A 425 23.88 -28.45 -35.44
C ALA A 425 23.30 -27.45 -34.43
N ASP A 426 23.87 -27.37 -33.23
CA ASP A 426 23.55 -26.28 -32.30
C ASP A 426 24.03 -24.97 -32.94
N THR A 427 23.17 -24.38 -33.78
CA THR A 427 23.37 -23.05 -34.38
C THR A 427 23.10 -21.94 -33.37
N VAL A 428 22.64 -22.27 -32.16
CA VAL A 428 22.96 -21.48 -30.97
C VAL A 428 24.44 -21.68 -30.74
N SER A 429 25.27 -20.95 -31.50
CA SER A 429 26.71 -20.89 -31.27
C SER A 429 26.93 -20.67 -29.77
N GLU A 430 27.91 -21.34 -29.16
CA GLU A 430 28.24 -21.16 -27.74
C GLU A 430 28.26 -19.67 -27.32
N THR A 431 28.55 -18.79 -28.29
CA THR A 431 28.44 -17.32 -28.20
C THR A 431 27.03 -16.82 -27.87
N ALA A 432 25.96 -17.23 -28.55
CA ALA A 432 24.60 -16.75 -28.29
C ALA A 432 24.08 -17.14 -26.89
N GLY A 433 24.44 -18.33 -26.40
CA GLY A 433 24.14 -18.73 -25.03
C GLY A 433 24.97 -17.97 -23.99
N ALA A 434 26.24 -17.67 -24.30
CA ALA A 434 27.09 -16.83 -23.46
C ALA A 434 26.60 -15.36 -23.42
N ASP A 435 26.18 -14.81 -24.56
CA ASP A 435 25.62 -13.47 -24.69
C ASP A 435 24.33 -13.33 -23.89
N LEU A 436 23.44 -14.32 -23.94
CA LEU A 436 22.23 -14.31 -23.12
C LEU A 436 22.56 -14.33 -21.62
N ARG A 437 23.48 -15.20 -21.19
CA ARG A 437 23.92 -15.24 -19.78
C ARG A 437 24.52 -13.91 -19.34
N LYS A 438 25.26 -13.24 -20.22
CA LYS A 438 25.80 -11.91 -19.98
C LYS A 438 24.69 -10.87 -19.84
N SER A 439 23.74 -10.81 -20.77
CA SER A 439 22.58 -9.91 -20.71
C SER A 439 21.72 -10.11 -19.46
N ILE A 440 21.59 -11.36 -19.00
CA ILE A 440 20.92 -11.69 -17.73
C ILE A 440 21.67 -11.08 -16.56
N ALA A 441 22.99 -11.28 -16.48
CA ALA A 441 23.81 -10.73 -15.41
C ALA A 441 23.78 -9.19 -15.40
N GLU A 442 23.90 -8.55 -16.56
CA GLU A 442 23.81 -7.09 -16.72
C GLU A 442 22.44 -6.56 -16.25
N SER A 443 21.35 -7.26 -16.58
CA SER A 443 20.00 -6.87 -16.14
C SER A 443 19.81 -7.04 -14.63
N GLN A 444 20.40 -8.07 -14.03
CA GLN A 444 20.37 -8.28 -12.56
C GLN A 444 21.16 -7.21 -11.82
N GLU A 445 22.35 -6.89 -12.31
CA GLU A 445 23.19 -5.82 -11.77
C GLU A 445 22.47 -4.47 -11.87
N MET A 446 21.84 -4.18 -13.01
CA MET A 446 21.02 -2.99 -13.19
C MET A 446 19.87 -2.93 -12.19
N LEU A 447 19.11 -4.02 -12.00
CA LEU A 447 18.00 -4.06 -11.03
C LEU A 447 18.49 -3.85 -9.60
N SER A 448 19.62 -4.44 -9.22
CA SER A 448 20.23 -4.25 -7.90
C SER A 448 20.66 -2.80 -7.69
N ALA A 449 21.33 -2.20 -8.68
CA ALA A 449 21.76 -0.81 -8.64
C ALA A 449 20.57 0.16 -8.57
N GLN A 450 19.48 -0.11 -9.30
CA GLN A 450 18.27 0.71 -9.21
C GLN A 450 17.58 0.56 -7.84
N ALA A 451 17.53 -0.65 -7.26
CA ALA A 451 16.98 -0.86 -5.93
C ALA A 451 17.77 -0.10 -4.85
N GLU A 452 19.10 -0.13 -4.92
CA GLU A 452 19.97 0.68 -4.06
C GLU A 452 19.76 2.18 -4.29
N SER A 453 19.61 2.62 -5.55
CA SER A 453 19.32 4.01 -5.88
C SER A 453 18.01 4.50 -5.24
N VAL A 454 16.94 3.69 -5.21
CA VAL A 454 15.68 4.10 -4.56
C VAL A 454 15.84 4.19 -3.05
N ASN A 455 16.59 3.28 -2.43
CA ASN A 455 16.89 3.36 -1.00
C ASN A 455 17.67 4.64 -0.66
N ALA A 456 18.69 4.96 -1.44
CA ALA A 456 19.47 6.19 -1.27
C ALA A 456 18.62 7.45 -1.48
N GLU A 457 17.73 7.46 -2.49
CA GLU A 457 16.80 8.57 -2.71
C GLU A 457 15.80 8.73 -1.58
N PHE A 458 15.33 7.63 -0.99
CA PHE A 458 14.47 7.67 0.19
C PHE A 458 15.17 8.33 1.37
N GLU A 459 16.40 7.90 1.69
CA GLU A 459 17.18 8.49 2.79
C GLU A 459 17.43 9.99 2.53
N ALA A 460 17.78 10.36 1.30
CA ALA A 460 17.94 11.74 0.89
C ALA A 460 16.64 12.56 0.96
N ALA A 461 15.49 11.96 0.63
CA ALA A 461 14.19 12.62 0.73
C ALA A 461 13.80 12.86 2.20
N VAL A 462 13.95 11.86 3.07
CA VAL A 462 13.69 11.98 4.51
C VAL A 462 14.59 13.04 5.13
N ALA A 463 15.90 13.03 4.82
CA ALA A 463 16.83 14.06 5.29
C ALA A 463 16.40 15.46 4.85
N ARG A 464 16.00 15.64 3.58
CA ARG A 464 15.47 16.92 3.07
C ARG A 464 14.20 17.36 3.81
N TYR A 465 13.29 16.45 4.15
CA TYR A 465 12.09 16.78 4.94
C TYR A 465 12.42 17.20 6.37
N HIS A 466 13.48 16.66 6.97
CA HIS A 466 13.98 17.12 8.26
C HIS A 466 14.63 18.50 8.18
N GLN A 467 15.43 18.76 7.13
CA GLN A 467 16.08 20.06 6.93
C GLN A 467 15.11 21.24 6.76
N ILE A 468 13.85 21.00 6.38
CA ILE A 468 12.82 22.06 6.34
C ILE A 468 12.66 22.72 7.72
N ASP A 469 12.89 21.98 8.81
CA ASP A 469 12.84 22.50 10.17
C ASP A 469 14.05 23.42 10.48
N ASP A 470 15.21 23.15 9.87
CA ASP A 470 16.46 23.90 10.08
C ASP A 470 16.51 25.20 9.25
N ILE A 471 15.99 25.17 8.02
CA ILE A 471 16.06 26.31 7.07
C ILE A 471 15.10 27.43 7.48
N ILE A 472 13.98 27.08 8.09
CA ILE A 472 13.05 28.04 8.68
C ILE A 472 13.05 27.79 10.18
N PRO A 473 14.04 28.33 10.92
CA PRO A 473 14.20 28.04 12.33
C PRO A 473 12.91 28.39 13.08
N GLU A 474 12.54 27.53 14.03
CA GLU A 474 11.55 27.91 15.04
C GLU A 474 11.98 29.25 15.62
N ALA A 475 11.08 30.24 15.62
CA ALA A 475 11.36 31.51 16.26
C ALA A 475 11.70 31.21 17.73
N GLY A 476 12.99 31.31 18.05
CA GLY A 476 13.60 30.68 19.21
C GLY A 476 12.82 30.89 20.50
N ASN A 477 12.32 29.80 21.06
CA ASN A 477 11.85 29.72 22.44
C ASN A 477 12.18 28.33 22.98
N GLY A 478 13.44 28.14 23.35
CA GLY A 478 13.90 26.93 24.02
C GLY A 478 15.40 26.93 24.15
N ALA A 479 15.91 27.59 25.20
CA ALA A 479 17.24 27.30 25.67
C ALA A 479 17.35 25.78 25.88
N THR A 480 18.23 25.14 25.13
CA THR A 480 18.81 23.84 25.47
C THR A 480 19.31 23.91 26.90
N GLN A 481 18.51 23.44 27.86
CA GLN A 481 19.04 22.94 29.12
C GLN A 481 19.80 21.66 28.78
N LYS A 482 21.11 21.80 28.63
CA LYS A 482 22.03 20.70 28.87
C LYS A 482 21.88 20.30 30.34
N GLY A 483 21.28 19.15 30.58
CA GLY A 483 21.44 18.33 31.77
C GLY A 483 22.19 17.08 31.35
#